data_AF-A0A954YSE0-F1
#
_entry.id   AF-A0A954YSE0-F1
#
_cell.length_a   1.000
_cell.length_b   1.000
_cell.length_c   1.000
_cell.angle_alpha   90.00
_cell.angle_beta   90.00
_cell.angle_gamma   90.00
#
_symmetry.space_group_name_H-M   'P 1'
#
loop_
_entity.id
_entity.type
_entity.pdbx_description
1 polymer ?
#
loop_
_entity_poly.entity_id
_entity_poly.type
_entity_poly.pdbx_seq_one_letter_code
_entity_poly.pdbx_strand_id
1 'polypeptide(L)'
;MPIYPFHRDDSAKPIHSGRRFSRGECHEIFKEMVRAELRNGPLAPRRRKRLIQYAAALQLHPLEASRIITSISRTVGHESPQTELPKVFAFTNDEDASPAHVPTWVKVVVPLLAAFAVDQIIRGLF
;
A
#
# COMPACT_ATOMS: atom_id res chain seq x y z
N MET A 1 -4.05 -37.27 45.86
CA MET A 1 -4.23 -36.23 44.81
C MET A 1 -5.05 -36.85 43.68
N PRO A 2 -6.29 -36.43 43.43
CA PRO A 2 -7.06 -36.96 42.32
C PRO A 2 -6.62 -36.30 41.00
N ILE A 3 -6.28 -37.14 40.02
CA ILE A 3 -5.98 -36.74 38.64
C ILE A 3 -7.33 -36.66 37.92
N TYR A 4 -7.75 -35.46 37.55
CA TYR A 4 -8.93 -35.29 36.72
C TYR A 4 -8.59 -35.60 35.26
N PRO A 5 -9.33 -36.49 34.59
CA PRO A 5 -9.18 -36.69 33.15
C PRO A 5 -9.71 -35.45 32.42
N PHE A 6 -8.84 -34.84 31.62
CA PHE A 6 -9.17 -33.73 30.75
C PHE A 6 -10.06 -34.26 29.61
N HIS A 7 -11.38 -34.20 29.79
CA HIS A 7 -12.33 -34.47 28.71
C HIS A 7 -12.18 -33.37 27.66
N ARG A 8 -11.47 -33.69 26.57
CA ARG A 8 -11.38 -32.85 25.38
C ARG A 8 -12.74 -32.96 24.68
N ASP A 9 -13.58 -31.95 24.86
CA ASP A 9 -14.80 -31.80 24.07
C ASP A 9 -14.40 -31.53 22.60
N ASP A 10 -14.30 -32.59 21.81
CA ASP A 10 -14.08 -32.54 20.35
C ASP A 10 -15.35 -32.08 19.58
N SER A 11 -16.29 -31.43 20.28
CA SER A 11 -17.59 -30.95 19.78
C SER A 11 -17.50 -29.55 19.14
N ALA A 12 -16.30 -29.05 18.84
CA ALA A 12 -16.14 -27.82 18.07
C ALA A 12 -16.37 -28.11 16.58
N LYS A 13 -17.65 -28.17 16.17
CA LYS A 13 -18.03 -28.11 14.75
C LYS A 13 -17.32 -26.91 14.11
N PRO A 14 -16.62 -27.05 12.98
CA PRO A 14 -16.00 -25.92 12.32
C PRO A 14 -17.10 -24.97 11.86
N ILE A 15 -17.27 -23.84 12.55
CA ILE A 15 -18.14 -22.73 12.12
C ILE A 15 -17.42 -21.99 10.99
N HIS A 16 -17.27 -22.67 9.86
CA HIS A 16 -16.83 -22.06 8.61
C HIS A 16 -17.86 -22.37 7.53
N SER A 17 -19.12 -22.02 7.82
CA SER A 17 -20.01 -21.60 6.74
C SER A 17 -19.38 -20.34 6.15
N GLY A 18 -18.66 -20.49 5.04
CA GLY A 18 -17.98 -19.41 4.33
C GLY A 18 -18.96 -18.39 3.78
N ARG A 19 -19.54 -17.57 4.67
CA ARG A 19 -20.38 -16.45 4.31
C ARG A 19 -19.48 -15.46 3.60
N ARG A 20 -19.59 -15.43 2.26
CA ARG A 20 -18.97 -14.38 1.46
C ARG A 20 -19.68 -13.09 1.79
N PHE A 21 -18.94 -12.14 2.35
CA PHE A 21 -19.47 -10.80 2.54
C PHE A 21 -19.75 -10.18 1.18
N SER A 22 -20.90 -9.54 1.06
CA SER A 22 -21.17 -8.66 -0.06
C SER A 22 -20.19 -7.49 -0.05
N ARG A 23 -19.98 -6.85 -1.20
CA ARG A 23 -19.11 -5.66 -1.30
C ARG A 23 -19.55 -4.55 -0.33
N GLY A 24 -20.86 -4.38 -0.13
CA GLY A 24 -21.41 -3.42 0.83
C GLY A 24 -21.07 -3.77 2.27
N GLU A 25 -21.18 -5.05 2.65
CA GLU A 25 -20.78 -5.52 3.99
C GLU A 25 -19.27 -5.33 4.23
N CYS A 26 -18.41 -5.67 3.26
CA CYS A 26 -16.96 -5.40 3.36
C CYS A 26 -16.67 -3.91 3.58
N HIS A 27 -17.40 -3.04 2.88
CA HIS A 27 -17.23 -1.59 2.98
C HIS A 27 -17.63 -1.08 4.38
N GLU A 28 -18.75 -1.55 4.92
CA GLU A 28 -19.19 -1.18 6.29
C GLU A 28 -18.26 -1.74 7.37
N ILE A 29 -17.82 -3.00 7.24
CA ILE A 29 -16.82 -3.60 8.15
C ILE A 29 -15.54 -2.77 8.15
N PHE A 30 -15.07 -2.35 6.97
CA PHE A 30 -13.88 -1.52 6.85
C PHE A 30 -14.07 -0.15 7.52
N LYS A 31 -15.21 0.51 7.32
CA LYS A 31 -15.54 1.78 7.99
C LYS A 31 -15.51 1.66 9.51
N GLU A 32 -16.13 0.64 10.07
CA GLU A 32 -16.13 0.39 11.52
C GLU A 32 -14.72 0.18 12.06
N MET A 33 -13.89 -0.58 11.35
CA MET A 33 -12.49 -0.79 11.72
C MET A 33 -11.69 0.52 11.72
N VAL A 34 -11.88 1.39 10.71
CA VAL A 34 -11.24 2.72 10.66
C VAL A 34 -11.70 3.60 11.83
N ARG A 35 -13.01 3.61 12.13
CA ARG A 35 -13.58 4.36 13.26
C ARG A 35 -13.00 3.90 14.60
N ALA A 36 -12.94 2.59 14.83
CA ALA A 36 -12.34 2.02 16.03
C ALA A 36 -10.88 2.45 16.18
N GLU A 37 -10.14 2.51 15.07
CA GLU A 37 -8.73 2.85 15.09
C GLU A 37 -8.49 4.34 15.32
N LEU A 38 -9.39 5.21 14.84
CA LEU A 38 -9.38 6.64 15.14
C LEU A 38 -9.79 6.96 16.58
N ARG A 39 -10.59 6.14 17.25
CA ARG A 39 -10.93 6.34 18.68
C ARG A 39 -9.69 6.27 19.57
N ASN A 40 -8.67 5.51 19.16
CA ASN A 40 -7.39 5.39 19.87
C ASN A 40 -6.47 6.61 19.62
N GLY A 41 -6.93 7.63 18.90
CA GLY A 41 -6.18 8.84 18.57
C GLY A 41 -5.71 8.89 17.12
N PRO A 42 -4.88 9.90 16.77
CA PRO A 42 -4.45 10.16 15.40
C PRO A 42 -3.81 8.95 14.71
N LEU A 43 -4.10 8.82 13.42
CA LEU A 43 -3.72 7.64 12.65
C LEU A 43 -2.27 7.74 12.16
N ALA A 44 -1.33 7.11 12.86
CA ALA A 44 0.07 7.06 12.45
C ALA A 44 0.25 6.34 11.08
N PRO A 45 1.28 6.68 10.28
CA PRO A 45 1.51 6.08 8.96
C PRO A 45 1.58 4.55 8.97
N ARG A 46 2.19 3.96 10.01
CA ARG A 46 2.25 2.50 10.20
C ARG A 46 0.86 1.87 10.37
N ARG A 47 -0.04 2.51 11.12
CA ARG A 47 -1.43 2.05 11.34
C ARG A 47 -2.25 2.21 10.06
N ARG A 48 -2.06 3.33 9.33
CA ARG A 48 -2.68 3.55 8.01
C ARG A 48 -2.32 2.44 7.02
N LYS A 49 -1.03 2.07 6.94
CA LYS A 49 -0.57 0.98 6.07
C LYS A 49 -1.24 -0.36 6.41
N ARG A 50 -1.40 -0.67 7.71
CA ARG A 50 -2.11 -1.88 8.16
C ARG A 50 -3.59 -1.88 7.75
N LEU A 51 -4.29 -0.75 7.90
CA LEU A 51 -5.67 -0.64 7.43
C LEU A 51 -5.79 -0.87 5.92
N ILE A 52 -4.87 -0.34 5.11
CA ILE A 52 -4.87 -0.58 3.66
C ILE A 52 -4.64 -2.07 3.35
N GLN A 53 -3.76 -2.76 4.10
CA GLN A 53 -3.57 -4.21 3.96
C GLN A 53 -4.84 -5.00 4.32
N TYR A 54 -5.55 -4.61 5.38
CA TYR A 54 -6.83 -5.23 5.73
C TYR A 54 -7.91 -4.95 4.69
N ALA A 55 -7.92 -3.77 4.07
CA ALA A 55 -8.81 -3.46 2.97
C ALA A 55 -8.57 -4.39 1.76
N ALA A 56 -7.31 -4.67 1.44
CA ALA A 56 -6.97 -5.62 0.38
C ALA A 56 -7.46 -7.05 0.71
N ALA A 57 -7.37 -7.47 1.98
CA ALA A 57 -7.94 -8.74 2.43
C ALA A 57 -9.48 -8.79 2.33
N LEU A 58 -10.15 -7.64 2.45
CA LEU A 58 -11.59 -7.46 2.23
C LEU A 58 -11.96 -7.24 0.76
N GLN A 59 -11.00 -7.41 -0.18
CA GLN A 59 -11.18 -7.18 -1.61
C GLN A 59 -11.58 -5.74 -1.98
N LEU A 60 -11.25 -4.76 -1.13
CA LEU A 60 -11.44 -3.35 -1.42
C LEU A 60 -10.24 -2.79 -2.17
N HIS A 61 -10.51 -1.91 -3.13
CA HIS A 61 -9.45 -1.24 -3.87
C HIS A 61 -8.65 -0.31 -2.94
N PRO A 62 -7.31 -0.26 -3.02
CA PRO A 62 -6.47 0.56 -2.13
C PRO A 62 -6.85 2.05 -2.15
N LEU A 63 -7.22 2.58 -3.32
CA LEU A 63 -7.70 3.95 -3.46
C LEU A 63 -9.05 4.19 -2.76
N GLU A 64 -9.96 3.21 -2.82
CA GLU A 64 -11.26 3.29 -2.15
C GLU A 64 -11.05 3.29 -0.62
N ALA A 65 -10.19 2.41 -0.13
CA ALA A 65 -9.79 2.36 1.28
C ALA A 65 -9.15 3.68 1.76
N SER A 66 -8.27 4.26 0.96
CA SER A 66 -7.64 5.56 1.27
C SER A 66 -8.69 6.67 1.38
N ARG A 67 -9.66 6.72 0.46
CA ARG A 67 -10.78 7.68 0.49
C ARG A 67 -11.64 7.52 1.74
N ILE A 68 -11.95 6.28 2.14
CA ILE A 68 -12.73 5.99 3.35
C ILE A 68 -11.97 6.44 4.62
N ILE A 69 -10.66 6.17 4.69
CA ILE A 69 -9.84 6.63 5.81
C ILE A 69 -9.87 8.16 5.89
N THR A 70 -9.61 8.86 4.78
CA THR A 70 -9.60 10.32 4.76
C THR A 70 -10.96 10.92 5.09
N SER A 71 -12.07 10.35 4.59
CA SER A 71 -13.41 10.87 4.87
C SER A 71 -13.78 10.72 6.35
N ILE A 72 -13.46 9.58 6.97
CA ILE A 72 -13.73 9.35 8.39
C ILE A 72 -12.81 10.21 9.27
N SER A 73 -11.51 10.30 8.97
CA SER A 73 -10.59 11.16 9.72
C SER A 73 -11.06 12.63 9.75
N ARG A 74 -11.59 13.12 8.63
CA ARG A 74 -12.18 14.46 8.54
C ARG A 74 -13.41 14.60 9.46
N THR A 75 -14.30 13.60 9.48
CA THR A 75 -15.50 13.64 10.34
C THR A 75 -15.18 13.61 11.83
N VAL A 76 -14.06 12.98 12.22
CA VAL A 76 -13.64 12.85 13.62
C VAL A 76 -12.84 14.08 14.08
N GLY A 77 -12.55 15.05 13.19
CA GLY A 77 -11.76 16.24 13.52
C GLY A 77 -10.28 15.94 13.78
N HIS A 78 -9.82 14.72 13.46
CA HIS A 78 -8.41 14.36 13.44
C HIS A 78 -7.83 14.70 12.07
N GLU A 79 -7.86 15.99 11.71
CA GLU A 79 -7.09 16.50 10.59
C GLU A 79 -5.61 16.43 10.98
N SER A 80 -4.94 15.33 10.64
CA SER A 80 -3.51 15.34 10.45
C SER A 80 -3.26 16.01 9.10
N PRO A 81 -2.62 17.20 9.03
CA PRO A 81 -2.37 17.91 7.77
C PRO A 81 -1.33 17.20 6.87
N GLN A 82 -0.86 16.02 7.23
CA GLN A 82 0.19 15.32 6.51
C GLN A 82 -0.08 13.83 6.54
N THR A 83 -0.79 13.32 5.56
CA THR A 83 -0.43 12.02 5.04
C THR A 83 -0.70 12.03 3.56
N GLU A 84 0.24 12.70 2.88
CA GLU A 84 0.62 12.44 1.50
C GLU A 84 0.28 10.98 1.18
N LEU A 85 -0.58 10.81 0.18
CA LEU A 85 -0.80 9.54 -0.48
C LEU A 85 0.55 8.84 -0.61
N PRO A 86 0.70 7.55 -0.26
CA PRO A 86 1.95 6.87 -0.55
C PRO A 86 2.29 7.14 -2.02
N LYS A 87 3.48 7.72 -2.23
CA LYS A 87 4.16 8.03 -3.49
C LYS A 87 4.44 6.74 -4.28
N VAL A 88 3.39 5.97 -4.51
CA VAL A 88 3.27 4.74 -5.28
C VAL A 88 2.17 4.94 -6.34
N PHE A 89 1.32 5.96 -6.18
CA PHE A 89 0.48 6.52 -7.25
C PHE A 89 0.98 7.88 -7.76
N ALA A 90 2.07 8.39 -7.21
CA ALA A 90 2.83 9.43 -7.90
C ALA A 90 3.56 8.72 -9.04
N PHE A 91 3.05 8.89 -10.26
CA PHE A 91 3.91 8.90 -11.43
C PHE A 91 5.08 9.83 -11.09
N THR A 92 6.25 9.25 -10.93
CA THR A 92 7.49 9.90 -10.55
C THR A 92 7.96 10.79 -11.70
N ASN A 93 7.51 12.04 -11.73
CA ASN A 93 8.40 13.14 -12.09
C ASN A 93 9.15 13.51 -10.81
N ASP A 94 10.20 12.74 -10.50
CA ASP A 94 11.14 13.05 -9.43
C ASP A 94 12.12 14.11 -9.92
N GLU A 95 11.76 15.38 -9.75
CA GLU A 95 12.74 16.44 -9.47
C GLU A 95 12.99 16.42 -7.95
N ASP A 96 13.91 15.58 -7.49
CA ASP A 96 14.72 15.87 -6.30
C ASP A 96 15.92 14.90 -6.21
N ALA A 97 17.10 15.44 -6.56
CA ALA A 97 18.35 15.30 -5.82
C ALA A 97 18.64 13.98 -5.06
N SER A 98 18.62 12.85 -5.75
CA SER A 98 19.36 11.64 -5.37
C SER A 98 20.29 11.29 -6.53
N PRO A 99 21.58 10.91 -6.32
CA PRO A 99 22.47 10.57 -7.41
C PRO A 99 21.82 9.44 -8.20
N ALA A 100 21.28 9.79 -9.36
CA ALA A 100 20.45 8.92 -10.17
C ALA A 100 21.17 7.59 -10.33
N HIS A 101 20.49 6.51 -9.94
CA HIS A 101 20.92 5.16 -10.28
C HIS A 101 20.81 5.04 -11.80
N VAL A 102 21.83 5.54 -12.50
CA VAL A 102 21.92 5.46 -13.94
C VAL A 102 22.02 3.97 -14.26
N PRO A 103 21.05 3.39 -15.00
CA PRO A 103 21.10 1.99 -15.35
C PRO A 103 22.44 1.68 -16.01
N THR A 104 23.09 0.59 -15.62
CA THR A 104 24.46 0.27 -16.06
C THR A 104 24.59 0.25 -17.59
N TRP A 105 23.53 -0.13 -18.31
CA TRP A 105 23.48 -0.12 -19.76
C TRP A 105 23.59 1.28 -20.38
N VAL A 106 23.05 2.33 -19.73
CA VAL A 106 23.12 3.72 -20.22
C VAL A 106 24.56 4.23 -20.21
N LYS A 107 25.37 3.83 -19.23
CA LYS A 107 26.80 4.17 -19.16
C LYS A 107 27.61 3.57 -20.31
N VAL A 108 27.11 2.52 -20.96
CA VAL A 108 27.76 1.89 -22.12
C VAL A 108 27.22 2.44 -23.43
N VAL A 109 25.90 2.62 -23.53
CA VAL A 109 25.24 3.06 -24.77
C VAL A 109 25.56 4.52 -25.10
N VAL A 110 25.62 5.41 -24.11
CA VAL A 110 25.90 6.84 -24.32
C VAL A 110 27.30 7.08 -24.92
N PRO A 111 28.40 6.58 -24.35
CA PRO A 111 29.72 6.77 -24.96
C PRO A 111 29.86 6.03 -26.29
N LEU A 112 29.19 4.89 -26.48
CA LEU A 112 29.20 4.18 -27.76
C LEU A 112 28.54 5.00 -28.88
N LEU A 113 27.38 5.60 -28.61
CA LEU A 113 26.69 6.49 -29.56
C LEU A 113 27.50 7.76 -29.84
N ALA A 114 28.12 8.35 -28.80
CA ALA A 114 28.97 9.51 -28.97
C ALA A 114 30.20 9.19 -29.84
N ALA A 115 30.86 8.06 -29.58
CA ALA A 115 31.98 7.59 -30.41
C ALA A 115 31.55 7.31 -31.84
N PHE A 116 30.37 6.71 -32.06
CA PHE A 116 29.83 6.46 -33.39
C PHE A 116 29.51 7.76 -34.14
N ALA A 117 28.91 8.75 -33.49
CA ALA A 117 28.64 10.04 -34.10
C ALA A 117 29.94 10.77 -34.49
N VAL A 118 30.95 10.73 -33.62
CA VAL A 118 32.28 11.29 -33.93
C VAL A 118 32.95 10.55 -35.08
N ASP A 119 32.89 9.21 -35.10
CA ASP A 119 33.42 8.39 -36.21
C ASP A 119 32.72 8.72 -37.54
N GLN A 120 31.40 8.96 -37.53
CA GLN A 120 30.65 9.38 -38.72
C GLN A 120 31.04 10.78 -39.22
N ILE A 121 31.30 11.72 -38.30
CA ILE A 121 31.78 13.07 -38.65
C ILE A 121 33.20 13.00 -39.23
N ILE A 122 34.10 12.21 -38.64
CA ILE A 122 35.47 12.04 -39.12
C ILE A 122 35.49 11.35 -40.49
N ARG A 123 34.59 10.39 -40.73
CA ARG A 123 34.44 9.71 -42.03
C ARG A 123 33.76 10.54 -43.10
N GLY A 124 33.37 11.78 -42.80
CA GLY A 124 32.77 12.70 -43.77
C GLY A 124 31.40 12.24 -44.26
N LEU A 125 30.67 11.48 -43.45
CA LEU A 125 29.31 11.04 -43.78
C LEU A 125 28.30 12.12 -43.35
N PHE A 126 28.48 13.33 -43.87
CA PHE A 126 27.48 14.40 -43.91
C PHE A 126 27.75 15.35 -45.07
#